data_AF-A0A2J8U8F9-F1
#
_entry.id   AF-A0A2J8U8F9-F1
#
_cell.length_a   1.000
_cell.length_b   1.000
_cell.length_c   1.000
_cell.angle_alpha   90.00
_cell.angle_beta   90.00
_cell.angle_gamma   90.00
#
_symmetry.space_group_name_H-M   'P 1'
#
loop_
_entity.id
_entity.type
_entity.pdbx_description
1 polymer ?
#
loop_
_entity_poly.entity_id
_entity_poly.type
_entity_poly.pdbx_seq_one_letter_code
_entity_poly.pdbx_strand_id
1 'polypeptide(L)' 'PAVSKGDGMRGLAVFISDIRNCKSKEAEIKRINKELANIRSKFKGDKALDGYKEPR' A
#
# COMPACT_ATOMS: atom_id res chain seq x y z
N PRO A 1 -7.44 -9.22 -20.26
CA PRO A 1 -6.95 -7.86 -19.89
C PRO A 1 -5.44 -7.84 -19.61
N ALA A 2 -4.67 -7.35 -20.58
CA ALA A 2 -3.22 -7.21 -20.45
C ALA A 2 -2.93 -6.03 -19.51
N VAL A 3 -2.29 -6.30 -18.37
CA VAL A 3 -1.69 -5.25 -17.56
C VAL A 3 -0.65 -4.53 -18.43
N SER A 4 -0.81 -3.22 -18.58
CA SER A 4 0.06 -2.36 -19.37
C SER A 4 1.50 -2.49 -18.88
N LYS A 5 2.34 -3.17 -19.66
CA LYS A 5 3.81 -3.18 -19.55
C LYS A 5 4.30 -1.74 -19.73
N GLY A 6 4.40 -0.98 -18.65
CA GLY A 6 4.98 0.37 -18.70
C GLY A 6 4.69 1.26 -17.50
N ASP A 7 3.58 1.04 -16.79
CA ASP A 7 3.16 1.90 -15.67
C ASP A 7 2.85 1.09 -14.39
N GLY A 8 3.46 -0.09 -14.29
CA GLY A 8 3.24 -1.06 -13.23
C GLY A 8 3.81 -0.60 -11.89
N MET A 9 2.92 -0.34 -10.93
CA MET A 9 3.19 -0.26 -9.48
C MET A 9 4.55 0.38 -9.11
N ARG A 10 4.85 1.57 -9.63
CA ARG A 10 6.09 2.30 -9.29
C ARG A 10 6.29 2.42 -7.77
N GLY A 11 5.21 2.64 -7.02
CA GLY A 11 5.25 2.68 -5.55
C GLY A 11 5.71 1.36 -4.91
N LEU A 12 5.31 0.22 -5.47
CA LEU A 12 5.75 -1.10 -4.99
C LEU A 12 7.24 -1.32 -5.28
N ALA A 13 7.70 -0.98 -6.48
CA ALA A 13 9.11 -1.10 -6.86
C ALA A 13 10.02 -0.24 -5.96
N VAL A 14 9.60 1.00 -5.66
CA VAL A 14 10.31 1.89 -4.72
C VAL A 14 10.32 1.31 -3.31
N PHE A 15 9.17 0.84 -2.81
CA PHE A 15 9.10 0.23 -1.47
C PHE A 15 10.03 -0.99 -1.33
N ILE A 16 10.05 -1.88 -2.32
CA ILE A 16 10.95 -3.04 -2.32
C ILE A 16 12.42 -2.60 -2.35
N SER A 17 12.76 -1.55 -3.11
CA SER A 17 14.11 -0.99 -3.12
C SER A 17 14.51 -0.42 -1.75
N ASP A 18 13.61 0.31 -1.10
CA ASP A 18 13.86 0.89 0.21
C ASP A 18 14.09 -0.19 1.29
N ILE A 19 13.33 -1.28 1.25
CA ILE A 19 13.51 -2.43 2.15
C ILE A 19 14.87 -3.09 1.93
N ARG A 20 15.26 -3.35 0.67
CA ARG A 20 16.59 -3.93 0.35
C ARG A 20 17.76 -3.03 0.75
N ASN A 21 17.55 -1.72 0.78
CA ASN A 21 18.57 -0.74 1.16
C ASN A 21 18.68 -0.52 2.68
N CYS A 22 17.84 -1.15 3.50
CA CYS A 22 17.92 -1.02 4.96
C CYS A 22 19.18 -1.71 5.50
N LYS A 23 19.97 -0.98 6.30
CA LYS A 23 21.23 -1.48 6.88
C LYS A 23 21.05 -2.20 8.22
N SER A 24 19.86 -2.13 8.81
CA SER A 24 19.53 -2.77 10.08
C SER A 24 18.09 -3.22 10.10
N LYS A 25 17.82 -4.25 10.92
CA LYS A 25 16.48 -4.79 11.13
C LYS A 25 15.52 -3.74 11.70
N GLU A 26 16.02 -2.82 12.51
CA GLU A 26 15.22 -1.72 13.05
C GLU A 26 14.79 -0.72 11.96
N ALA A 27 15.68 -0.38 11.03
CA ALA A 27 15.36 0.49 9.90
C ALA A 27 14.32 -0.15 8.97
N GLU A 28 14.45 -1.46 8.72
CA GLU A 28 13.48 -2.23 7.94
C GLU A 28 12.10 -2.21 8.59
N ILE A 29 12.01 -2.55 9.89
CA ILE A 29 10.76 -2.53 10.66
C ILE A 29 10.13 -1.13 10.63
N LYS A 30 10.93 -0.07 10.78
CA LYS A 30 10.45 1.31 10.69
C LYS A 30 9.84 1.63 9.32
N ARG A 31 10.47 1.19 8.23
CA ARG A 31 9.97 1.41 6.86
C ARG A 31 8.67 0.62 6.60
N ILE A 32 8.60 -0.63 7.07
CA ILE A 32 7.39 -1.48 6.98
C ILE A 32 6.23 -0.83 7.74
N ASN A 33 6.45 -0.45 9.00
CA ASN A 33 5.40 0.15 9.84
C ASN A 33 4.86 1.45 9.26
N LYS A 34 5.72 2.27 8.65
CA LYS A 34 5.32 3.50 7.95
C LYS A 34 4.42 3.19 6.75
N GLU A 35 4.79 2.24 5.91
CA GLU A 35 3.97 1.89 4.74
C GLU A 35 2.64 1.24 5.15
N LEU A 36 2.65 0.39 6.18
CA LEU A 36 1.45 -0.20 6.76
C LEU A 36 0.50 0.86 7.32
N ALA A 37 1.02 1.90 7.97
CA ALA A 37 0.20 3.02 8.44
C ALA A 37 -0.39 3.83 7.27
N ASN A 38 0.39 4.07 6.21
CA ASN A 38 -0.07 4.73 4.98
C ASN A 38 -1.22 3.95 4.32
N ILE A 39 -1.06 2.64 4.16
CA ILE A 39 -2.11 1.73 3.68
C ILE A 39 -3.35 1.87 4.56
N ARG A 40 -3.24 1.62 5.87
CA ARG A 40 -4.39 1.73 6.80
C ARG A 40 -5.09 3.08 6.69
N SER A 41 -4.35 4.17 6.53
CA SER A 41 -4.96 5.50 6.43
C SER A 41 -5.75 5.69 5.14
N LYS A 42 -5.24 5.17 4.01
CA LYS A 42 -5.97 5.21 2.72
C LYS A 42 -7.25 4.38 2.78
N PHE A 43 -7.17 3.18 3.36
CA PHE A 43 -8.34 2.28 3.48
C PHE A 43 -9.34 2.70 4.57
N LYS A 44 -8.94 3.49 5.58
CA LYS A 44 -9.86 4.05 6.58
C LYS A 44 -10.51 5.36 6.13
N GLY A 45 -9.89 6.10 5.21
CA GLY A 45 -10.45 7.32 4.63
C GLY A 45 -11.66 7.06 3.74
N ASP A 46 -11.71 5.91 3.06
CA ASP A 46 -12.83 5.47 2.23
C ASP A 46 -13.94 4.78 3.05
N LYS A 47 -14.37 5.42 4.15
CA LYS A 47 -15.70 5.16 4.72
C LYS A 47 -16.78 5.76 3.82
N ALA A 48 -16.92 5.14 2.65
CA ALA A 48 -18.17 5.06 1.90
C ALA A 48 -18.21 3.69 1.19
N LEU A 49 -17.87 2.62 1.91
CA LEU A 49 -18.56 1.35 1.70
C LEU A 49 -19.97 1.56 2.27
N ASP A 50 -20.77 2.36 1.56
CA ASP A 50 -22.18 2.56 1.85
C ASP A 50 -22.81 1.17 1.87
N GLY A 51 -23.54 0.89 2.95
CA GLY A 51 -24.09 -0.42 3.23
C GLY A 51 -24.87 -0.91 2.03
N TYR A 52 -24.78 -2.21 1.77
CA TYR A 52 -25.62 -2.95 0.83
C TYR A 52 -27.06 -2.39 0.90
N LYS A 53 -27.44 -1.52 -0.05
CA LYS A 53 -28.82 -1.09 -0.22
C LYS A 53 -29.52 -2.23 -0.92
N GLU A 54 -29.94 -3.20 -0.12
CA GLU A 54 -30.88 -4.23 -0.55
C GLU A 54 -32.16 -3.51 -0.98
N PRO A 55 -32.57 -3.59 -2.26
CA PRO A 55 -33.82 -3.00 -2.70
C PRO A 55 -34.95 -3.85 -2.14
N ARG A 56 -35.78 -3.23 -1.30
CA ARG A 56 -37.07 -3.78 -0.86
C ARG A 56 -37.99 -4.03 -2.05
#